data_AF-A0A968HA97-F1
#
_entry.id   AF-A0A968HA97-F1
#
_cell.length_a   1.000
_cell.length_b   1.000
_cell.length_c   1.000
_cell.angle_alpha   90.00
_cell.angle_beta   90.00
_cell.angle_gamma   90.00
#
_symmetry.space_group_name_H-M   'P 1'
#
loop_
_entity.id
_entity.type
_entity.pdbx_description
1 polymer ?
#
loop_
_entity_poly.entity_id
_entity_poly.type
_entity_poly.pdbx_seq_one_letter_code
_entity_poly.pdbx_strand_id
1 'polypeptide(L)'
;MAVVCQKPTRGASMDYRRIAKELLQEHPQTIAVALSRLPAEHSAEIMKLLPAFIQADLVNRIVQTDQLPSMVLEEIDRLLERLIR
;
A
#
# COMPACT_ATOMS: atom_id res chain seq x y z
N MET A 1 -14.56 -9.33 -8.72
CA MET A 1 -13.19 -9.90 -8.62
C MET A 1 -12.32 -9.16 -9.61
N ALA A 2 -11.71 -8.07 -9.17
CA ALA A 2 -10.92 -7.20 -10.05
C ALA A 2 -9.59 -7.88 -10.37
N VAL A 3 -9.36 -8.09 -11.67
CA VAL A 3 -8.11 -8.56 -12.25
C VAL A 3 -7.03 -7.54 -11.93
N VAL A 4 -6.04 -7.91 -11.10
CA VAL A 4 -4.81 -7.14 -10.89
C VAL A 4 -3.98 -7.27 -12.18
N CYS A 5 -4.30 -6.45 -13.17
CA CYS A 5 -3.59 -6.34 -14.43
C CYS A 5 -2.32 -5.51 -14.20
N GLN A 6 -1.17 -6.18 -14.06
CA GLN A 6 0.13 -5.56 -13.87
C GLN A 6 0.63 -4.96 -15.20
N LYS A 7 1.00 -3.68 -15.19
CA LYS A 7 1.87 -3.06 -16.21
C LYS A 7 3.26 -2.87 -15.60
N PRO A 8 4.35 -3.12 -16.34
CA PRO A 8 5.71 -2.95 -15.82
C PRO A 8 6.05 -1.45 -15.83
N THR A 9 6.23 -0.84 -14.67
CA THR A 9 6.63 0.57 -14.57
C THR A 9 8.10 0.67 -14.22
N ARG A 10 8.90 0.94 -15.26
CA ARG A 10 10.31 1.33 -15.16
C ARG A 10 10.50 2.48 -14.17
N GLY A 11 11.31 2.24 -13.14
CA GLY A 11 12.33 3.17 -12.65
C GLY A 11 11.86 4.53 -12.14
N ALA A 12 11.10 4.56 -11.04
CA ALA A 12 11.23 5.62 -10.05
C ALA A 12 11.99 5.03 -8.85
N SER A 13 13.09 5.66 -8.43
CA SER A 13 13.88 5.21 -7.27
C SER A 13 13.11 5.51 -5.97
N MET A 14 12.12 4.69 -5.64
CA MET A 14 11.39 4.74 -4.39
C MET A 14 12.24 4.14 -3.25
N ASP A 15 12.37 4.85 -2.13
CA ASP A 15 13.00 4.30 -0.93
C ASP A 15 11.98 3.43 -0.16
N TYR A 16 11.87 2.17 -0.58
CA TYR A 16 10.93 1.22 0.03
C TYR A 16 11.16 0.99 1.52
N ARG A 17 12.40 1.11 2.02
CA ARG A 17 12.71 0.93 3.45
C ARG A 17 12.16 2.09 4.27
N ARG A 18 12.34 3.32 3.79
CA ARG A 18 11.73 4.50 4.42
C ARG A 18 10.21 4.37 4.43
N ILE A 19 9.62 4.06 3.27
CA ILE A 19 8.15 3.94 3.12
C ILE A 19 7.58 2.86 4.04
N ALA A 20 8.20 1.67 4.09
CA ALA A 20 7.76 0.59 4.97
C ALA A 20 7.82 1.01 6.45
N LYS A 21 8.87 1.72 6.87
CA LYS A 21 8.99 2.21 8.25
C LYS A 21 7.91 3.22 8.61
N GLU A 22 7.59 4.15 7.70
CA GLU A 22 6.53 5.14 7.92
C GLU A 22 5.15 4.47 7.93
N LEU A 23 4.86 3.55 7.00
CA LEU A 23 3.61 2.80 6.98
C LEU A 23 3.39 1.97 8.25
N LEU A 24 4.46 1.44 8.87
CA LEU A 24 4.33 0.71 10.14
C LEU A 24 3.83 1.56 11.31
N GLN A 25 3.81 2.89 11.19
CA GLN A 25 3.21 3.79 12.18
C GLN A 25 1.71 4.01 11.95
N GLU A 26 1.19 3.59 10.80
CA GLU A 26 -0.21 3.76 10.43
C GLU A 26 -1.07 2.58 10.89
N HIS A 27 -2.39 2.80 10.97
CA HIS A 27 -3.32 1.73 11.29
C HIS A 27 -3.31 0.63 10.19
N PRO A 28 -3.45 -0.67 10.51
CA PRO A 28 -3.41 -1.74 9.50
C PRO A 28 -4.39 -1.55 8.33
N GLN A 29 -5.54 -0.91 8.57
CA GLN A 29 -6.47 -0.57 7.49
C GLN A 29 -5.90 0.49 6.54
N THR A 30 -5.25 1.52 7.07
CA THR A 30 -4.57 2.58 6.29
C THR A 30 -3.48 1.97 5.42
N ILE A 31 -2.67 1.06 5.98
CA ILE A 31 -1.62 0.35 5.25
C ILE A 31 -2.22 -0.49 4.12
N ALA A 32 -3.29 -1.25 4.38
CA ALA A 32 -3.96 -2.07 3.37
C ALA A 32 -4.46 -1.22 2.19
N VAL A 33 -5.11 -0.09 2.47
CA VAL A 33 -5.62 0.81 1.43
C VAL A 33 -4.48 1.52 0.71
N ALA A 34 -3.42 1.95 1.40
CA ALA A 34 -2.25 2.54 0.76
C ALA A 34 -1.60 1.56 -0.23
N LEU A 35 -1.41 0.29 0.16
CA LEU A 35 -0.82 -0.75 -0.68
C LEU A 35 -1.71 -1.15 -1.86
N SER A 36 -3.04 -1.09 -1.73
CA SER A 36 -3.96 -1.40 -2.84
C SER A 36 -3.99 -0.33 -3.93
N ARG A 37 -3.50 0.87 -3.62
CA ARG A 37 -3.41 2.00 -4.55
C ARG A 37 -2.07 2.13 -5.26
N LEU A 38 -1.06 1.38 -4.82
CA LEU A 38 0.24 1.32 -5.48
C LEU A 38 0.26 0.23 -6.57
N PRO A 39 1.08 0.40 -7.63
CA PRO A 39 1.37 -0.69 -8.55
C PRO A 39 1.88 -1.93 -7.80
N ALA A 40 1.42 -3.11 -8.23
CA ALA A 40 1.68 -4.38 -7.53
C ALA A 40 3.18 -4.65 -7.26
N GLU A 41 4.07 -4.20 -8.14
CA GLU A 41 5.53 -4.30 -7.97
C GLU A 41 6.01 -3.52 -6.74
N HIS A 42 5.62 -2.24 -6.62
CA HIS A 42 5.97 -1.41 -5.47
C HIS A 42 5.34 -1.92 -4.18
N SER A 43 4.06 -2.34 -4.23
CA SER A 43 3.39 -2.95 -3.09
C SER A 43 4.09 -4.22 -2.61
N ALA A 44 4.56 -5.07 -3.54
CA ALA A 44 5.29 -6.28 -3.21
C ALA A 44 6.66 -5.98 -2.57
N GLU A 45 7.40 -5.00 -3.08
CA GLU A 45 8.68 -4.57 -2.48
C GLU A 45 8.50 -4.01 -1.06
N ILE A 46 7.46 -3.21 -0.84
CA ILE A 46 7.13 -2.70 0.51
C ILE A 46 6.68 -3.84 1.43
N MET A 47 5.82 -4.75 0.95
CA MET A 47 5.31 -5.87 1.74
C MET A 47 6.42 -6.78 2.26
N LYS A 48 7.47 -7.03 1.47
CA LYS A 48 8.65 -7.82 1.87
C LYS A 48 9.40 -7.20 3.06
N LEU A 49 9.28 -5.89 3.27
CA LEU A 49 9.95 -5.14 4.34
C LEU A 49 9.10 -5.04 5.61
N LEU A 50 7.82 -5.41 5.54
CA LEU A 50 6.92 -5.44 6.69
C LEU A 50 7.10 -6.72 7.52
N PRO A 51 6.86 -6.71 8.83
CA PRO A 51 6.90 -7.91 9.66
C PRO A 51 5.88 -8.97 9.22
N ALA A 52 6.27 -10.24 9.21
CA ALA A 52 5.41 -11.35 8.74
C ALA A 52 4.05 -11.43 9.45
N PHE A 53 3.98 -11.06 10.74
CA PHE A 53 2.76 -11.11 11.52
C PHE A 53 1.68 -10.12 11.05
N ILE A 54 2.06 -9.01 10.42
CA ILE A 54 1.09 -8.07 9.82
C ILE A 54 0.79 -8.39 8.36
N GLN A 55 1.72 -9.02 7.62
CA GLN A 55 1.54 -9.30 6.19
C GLN A 55 0.27 -10.13 5.91
N ALA A 56 0.02 -11.17 6.70
CA ALA A 56 -1.16 -12.04 6.52
C ALA A 56 -2.49 -11.29 6.77
N ASP A 57 -2.54 -10.45 7.80
CA ASP A 57 -3.71 -9.60 8.10
C ASP A 57 -3.93 -8.57 6.98
N LEU A 58 -2.86 -7.92 6.52
CA LEU A 58 -2.92 -6.94 5.43
C LEU A 58 -3.41 -7.55 4.13
N VAL A 59 -2.94 -8.73 3.74
CA VAL A 59 -3.39 -9.42 2.52
C VAL A 59 -4.89 -9.70 2.60
N ASN A 60 -5.39 -10.20 3.73
CA ASN A 60 -6.82 -10.45 3.92
C ASN A 60 -7.63 -9.15 3.81
N ARG A 61 -7.16 -8.05 4.41
CA ARG A 61 -7.82 -6.74 4.32
C ARG A 61 -7.83 -6.17 2.92
N ILE A 62 -6.72 -6.28 2.17
CA ILE A 62 -6.64 -5.82 0.77
C ILE A 62 -7.67 -6.56 -0.09
N VAL A 63 -7.80 -7.89 0.11
CA VAL A 63 -8.78 -8.72 -0.62
C VAL A 63 -10.22 -8.37 -0.22
N GLN A 64 -10.45 -8.02 1.04
CA GLN A 64 -11.76 -7.70 1.61
C GLN A 64 -12.09 -6.19 1.59
N THR A 65 -11.24 -5.34 1.01
CA THR A 65 -11.44 -3.89 1.07
C THR A 65 -12.73 -3.53 0.35
N ASP A 66 -13.72 -3.10 1.13
CA ASP A 66 -15.04 -2.67 0.67
C ASP A 66 -14.99 -1.21 0.17
N GLN A 67 -16.12 -0.68 -0.31
CA GLN A 67 -16.21 0.71 -0.77
C GLN A 67 -15.98 1.68 0.40
N LEU A 68 -14.83 2.36 0.39
CA LEU A 68 -14.51 3.41 1.37
C LEU A 68 -15.08 4.77 0.92
N PRO A 69 -15.50 5.63 1.86
CA PRO A 69 -15.92 7.00 1.54
C PRO A 69 -14.81 7.78 0.83
N SER A 70 -15.18 8.62 -0.14
CA SER A 70 -14.24 9.40 -0.95
C SER A 70 -13.25 10.23 -0.11
N MET A 71 -13.73 10.83 0.99
CA MET A 71 -12.88 11.60 1.91
C MET A 71 -11.73 10.79 2.52
N VAL A 72 -11.96 9.50 2.79
CA VAL A 72 -10.93 8.59 3.31
C VAL A 72 -9.92 8.28 2.22
N LEU A 73 -10.40 8.02 1.00
CA LEU A 73 -9.53 7.79 -0.15
C LEU A 73 -8.61 8.98 -0.43
N GLU A 74 -9.13 10.21 -0.35
CA GLU A 74 -8.33 11.44 -0.51
C GLU A 74 -7.25 11.59 0.57
N GLU A 75 -7.52 11.18 1.81
CA GLU A 75 -6.53 11.22 2.88
C GLU A 75 -5.39 10.21 2.64
N ILE A 76 -5.73 9.02 2.12
CA ILE A 76 -4.73 8.04 1.71
C ILE A 76 -3.89 8.54 0.52
N ASP A 77 -4.49 9.24 -0.45
CA ASP A 77 -3.73 9.84 -1.55
C ASP A 77 -2.71 10.85 -1.05
N ARG A 78 -3.13 11.75 -0.14
CA ARG A 78 -2.21 12.72 0.49
C ARG A 78 -1.09 12.04 1.26
N LEU A 79 -1.39 10.94 1.94
CA LEU A 79 -0.39 10.14 2.63
C LEU A 79 0.61 9.53 1.64
N LEU A 80 0.14 8.94 0.54
CA LEU A 80 1.00 8.37 -0.49
C LEU A 80 1.87 9.43 -1.17
N GLU A 81 1.31 10.60 -1.50
CA GLU A 81 2.07 11.73 -2.05
C GLU A 81 3.22 12.15 -1.13
N ARG A 82 3.00 12.14 0.19
CA ARG A 82 4.04 12.45 1.18
C ARG A 82 5.14 11.38 1.24
N LEU A 83 4.78 10.11 1.02
CA LEU A 83 5.71 8.97 1.13
C LEU A 83 6.58 8.78 -0.12
N ILE A 84 6.03 9.08 -1.29
CA ILE A 84 6.67 8.83 -2.59
C ILE A 84 7.57 10.01 -3.01
N ARG A 85 7.31 11.21 -2.49
CA ARG A 85 8.11 12.41 -2.72
C ARG A 85 9.41 12.41 -1.91
#